data_AF-A0A4D6ELH1-F1
#
_entry.id   AF-A0A4D6ELH1-F1
#
_cell.length_a   1.000
_cell.length_b   1.000
_cell.length_c   1.000
_cell.angle_alpha   90.00
_cell.angle_beta   90.00
_cell.angle_gamma   90.00
#
_symmetry.space_group_name_H-M   'P 1'
#
loop_
_entity.id
_entity.type
_entity.pdbx_description
1 polymer ?
#
loop_
_entity_poly.entity_id
_entity_poly.type
_entity_poly.pdbx_seq_one_letter_code
_entity_poly.pdbx_strand_id
1 'polypeptide(L)'
;VLFLFFRMFMTPSQNFAISDYWRWMNIHMWVEVTFEVFTTCIVGYMLVQMGLVNRAMAERVIFLAVMMFCVTALIGISRNFYWIAKP
;
A
#
# COMPACT_ATOMS: atom_id res chain seq x y z
N VAL A 1 -10.00 0.01 -1.25
CA VAL A 1 -11.15 -0.17 -0.32
C VAL A 1 -10.98 -1.41 0.56
N LEU A 2 -10.73 -2.60 0.01
CA LEU A 2 -10.52 -3.84 0.80
C LEU A 2 -9.54 -3.69 1.98
N PHE A 3 -8.42 -2.98 1.79
CA PHE A 3 -7.39 -2.78 2.83
C PHE A 3 -7.87 -2.04 4.10
N LEU A 4 -8.95 -1.25 4.00
CA LEU A 4 -9.55 -0.56 5.16
C LEU A 4 -10.05 -1.55 6.22
N PHE A 5 -10.48 -2.73 5.80
CA PHE A 5 -11.14 -3.69 6.68
C PHE A 5 -10.15 -4.56 7.47
N PHE A 6 -8.84 -4.49 7.19
CA PHE A 6 -7.85 -5.26 7.94
C PHE A 6 -7.84 -4.95 9.44
N ARG A 7 -8.19 -3.72 9.83
CA ARG A 7 -8.30 -3.35 11.25
C ARG A 7 -9.38 -4.13 12.00
N MET A 8 -10.40 -4.66 11.32
CA MET A 8 -11.48 -5.43 11.96
C MET A 8 -11.02 -6.75 12.56
N PHE A 9 -9.85 -7.26 12.15
CA PHE A 9 -9.26 -8.49 12.70
C PHE A 9 -8.48 -8.27 14.03
N MET A 10 -8.42 -7.03 14.52
CA MET A 10 -7.71 -6.64 15.73
C MET A 10 -8.68 -6.53 16.91
N THR A 11 -8.45 -7.31 17.98
CA THR A 11 -9.27 -7.28 19.20
C THR A 11 -8.43 -7.03 20.46
N PRO A 12 -8.98 -6.43 21.53
CA PRO A 12 -8.22 -6.12 22.74
C PRO A 12 -7.66 -7.33 23.50
N SER A 13 -8.27 -8.51 23.32
CA SER A 13 -7.88 -9.75 24.01
C SER A 13 -6.84 -10.59 23.25
N GLN A 14 -6.42 -10.17 22.04
CA GLN A 14 -5.44 -10.89 21.24
C GLN A 14 -4.01 -10.71 21.76
N ASN A 15 -3.14 -11.68 21.43
CA ASN A 15 -1.69 -11.52 21.62
C ASN A 15 -1.20 -10.26 20.89
N PHE A 16 -0.32 -9.50 21.54
CA PHE A 16 0.21 -8.25 21.01
C PHE A 16 0.81 -8.39 19.61
N ALA A 17 1.62 -9.42 19.35
CA ALA A 17 2.26 -9.62 18.05
C ALA A 17 1.24 -9.85 16.92
N ILE A 18 0.12 -10.52 17.22
CA ILE A 18 -0.98 -10.74 16.25
C ILE A 18 -1.77 -9.45 16.04
N SER A 19 -2.08 -8.74 17.12
CA SER A 19 -2.77 -7.44 17.05
C SER A 19 -1.94 -6.42 16.26
N ASP A 20 -0.63 -6.37 16.48
CA ASP A 20 0.29 -5.46 15.80
C ASP A 20 0.47 -5.83 14.32
N TYR A 21 0.45 -7.12 13.98
CA TYR A 21 0.42 -7.58 12.59
C TYR A 21 -0.77 -6.99 11.82
N TRP A 22 -1.99 -7.09 12.36
CA TRP A 22 -3.17 -6.52 11.71
C TRP A 22 -3.16 -5.00 11.67
N ARG A 23 -2.60 -4.36 12.71
CA ARG A 23 -2.38 -2.91 12.73
C ARG A 23 -1.50 -2.47 11.55
N TRP A 24 -0.36 -3.13 11.33
CA TRP A 24 0.52 -2.82 10.21
C TRP A 24 -0.07 -3.22 8.87
N MET A 25 -0.82 -4.31 8.78
CA MET A 25 -1.55 -4.65 7.56
C MET A 25 -2.49 -3.52 7.16
N ASN A 26 -3.19 -2.91 8.12
CA ASN A 26 -3.97 -1.71 7.83
C ASN A 26 -3.06 -0.52 7.48
N ILE A 27 -2.11 -0.12 8.32
CA ILE A 27 -1.30 1.09 8.04
C ILE A 27 -0.55 0.99 6.70
N HIS A 28 0.20 -0.09 6.49
CA HIS A 28 1.07 -0.23 5.33
C HIS A 28 0.28 -0.51 4.04
N MET A 29 -0.69 -1.41 4.07
CA MET A 29 -1.45 -1.75 2.85
C MET A 29 -2.53 -0.72 2.55
N TRP A 30 -3.23 -0.21 3.58
CA TRP A 30 -4.22 0.83 3.35
C TRP A 30 -3.58 2.19 3.13
N VAL A 31 -2.79 2.72 4.07
CA VAL A 31 -2.27 4.09 3.96
C VAL A 31 -1.18 4.19 2.89
N GLU A 32 -0.10 3.42 3.02
CA GLU A 32 1.05 3.56 2.09
C GLU A 32 0.64 3.19 0.65
N VAL A 33 0.18 1.96 0.39
CA VAL A 33 -0.12 1.51 -0.99
C VAL A 33 -1.29 2.25 -1.63
N THR A 34 -2.39 2.50 -0.91
CA THR A 34 -3.55 3.14 -1.56
C THR A 34 -3.24 4.58 -1.94
N PHE A 35 -2.57 5.34 -1.07
CA PHE A 35 -2.22 6.72 -1.40
C PHE A 35 -1.11 6.80 -2.45
N GLU A 36 -0.15 5.88 -2.47
CA GLU A 36 0.83 5.79 -3.55
C GLU A 36 0.15 5.55 -4.90
N VAL A 37 -0.71 4.53 -5.02
CA VAL A 37 -1.44 4.24 -6.26
C VAL A 37 -2.34 5.42 -6.69
N PHE A 38 -3.10 5.98 -5.74
CA PHE A 38 -4.01 7.09 -6.02
C PHE A 38 -3.25 8.33 -6.53
N THR A 39 -2.16 8.69 -5.84
CA THR A 39 -1.33 9.84 -6.21
C THR A 39 -0.67 9.62 -7.57
N THR A 40 -0.13 8.42 -7.83
CA THR A 40 0.47 8.08 -9.13
C THR A 40 -0.55 8.18 -10.27
N CYS A 41 -1.79 7.73 -10.07
CA CYS A 41 -2.87 7.88 -11.06
C CYS A 41 -3.24 9.36 -11.30
N ILE A 42 -3.40 10.16 -10.24
CA ILE A 42 -3.77 11.58 -10.35
C ILE A 42 -2.66 12.38 -11.04
N VAL A 43 -1.41 12.20 -10.60
CA VAL A 43 -0.26 12.89 -11.20
C VAL A 43 -0.12 12.48 -12.66
N GLY A 44 -0.20 11.19 -12.96
CA GLY A 44 -0.17 10.70 -14.35
C GLY A 44 -1.29 11.30 -15.20
N TYR A 45 -2.52 11.37 -14.68
CA TYR A 45 -3.65 12.01 -15.35
C TYR A 45 -3.39 13.50 -15.61
N MET A 46 -2.92 14.26 -14.62
CA MET A 46 -2.60 15.67 -14.76
C MET A 46 -1.51 15.91 -15.81
N LEU A 47 -0.45 15.08 -15.82
CA LEU A 47 0.62 15.17 -16.83
C LEU A 47 0.12 14.92 -18.26
N VAL A 48 -0.84 14.01 -18.43
CA VAL A 48 -1.50 13.79 -19.71
C VAL A 48 -2.36 15.00 -20.11
N GLN A 49 -3.13 15.57 -19.19
CA GLN A 49 -3.98 16.75 -19.46
C GLN A 49 -3.16 18.00 -19.82
N MET A 50 -1.98 18.17 -19.21
CA MET A 50 -1.06 19.26 -19.54
C MET A 50 -0.29 19.03 -20.86
N GLY A 51 -0.48 17.89 -21.54
CA GLY A 51 0.24 17.55 -22.76
C GLY A 51 1.73 17.22 -22.57
N LEU A 52 2.18 17.02 -21.33
CA LEU A 52 3.58 16.72 -21.00
C LEU A 52 3.93 15.24 -21.26
N VAL A 53 2.94 14.35 -21.20
CA VAL A 53 3.11 12.89 -21.34
C VAL A 53 2.02 12.31 -22.22
N ASN A 54 2.37 11.34 -23.07
CA ASN A 54 1.41 10.59 -23.87
C ASN A 54 0.61 9.62 -22.96
N ARG A 55 -0.72 9.55 -23.16
CA ARG A 55 -1.63 8.63 -22.46
C ARG A 55 -1.12 7.18 -22.42
N ALA A 56 -0.67 6.63 -23.55
CA ALA A 56 -0.19 5.24 -23.61
C ALA A 56 1.08 5.02 -22.78
N MET A 57 1.94 6.03 -22.66
CA MET A 57 3.12 5.96 -21.80
C MET A 57 2.72 6.04 -20.32
N ALA A 58 1.84 6.97 -19.97
CA ALA A 58 1.34 7.13 -18.60
C ALA A 58 0.66 5.83 -18.10
N GLU A 59 -0.21 5.22 -18.90
CA GLU A 59 -0.88 3.96 -18.53
C GLU A 59 0.13 2.84 -18.24
N ARG A 60 1.10 2.61 -19.14
CA ARG A 60 2.11 1.56 -18.96
C ARG A 60 2.94 1.76 -17.70
N VAL A 61 3.35 2.99 -17.41
CA VAL A 61 4.12 3.33 -16.22
C VAL A 61 3.28 3.18 -14.96
N ILE A 62 2.02 3.63 -14.97
CA ILE A 62 1.10 3.45 -13.84
C ILE A 62 0.91 1.95 -13.54
N PHE A 63 0.66 1.12 -14.56
CA PHE A 63 0.53 -0.32 -14.34
C PHE A 63 1.80 -0.95 -13.75
N LEU A 64 2.97 -0.58 -14.27
CA LEU A 64 4.25 -1.04 -13.72
C LEU A 64 4.42 -0.60 -12.26
N ALA A 65 4.14 0.68 -11.96
CA ALA A 65 4.25 1.23 -10.61
C ALA A 65 3.32 0.51 -9.64
N VAL A 66 2.06 0.29 -10.01
CA VAL A 66 1.08 -0.45 -9.18
C VAL A 66 1.57 -1.87 -8.88
N MET A 67 2.09 -2.59 -9.88
CA MET A 67 2.64 -3.93 -9.67
C MET A 67 3.84 -3.89 -8.69
N MET A 68 4.75 -2.93 -8.86
CA MET A 68 5.90 -2.78 -7.98
C MET A 68 5.48 -2.41 -6.56
N PHE A 69 4.58 -1.44 -6.37
CA PHE A 69 4.06 -1.05 -5.05
C PHE A 69 3.42 -2.23 -4.33
N CYS A 70 2.60 -3.04 -5.00
CA CYS A 70 1.99 -4.22 -4.40
C CYS A 70 3.03 -5.24 -3.91
N VAL A 71 4.06 -5.52 -4.72
CA VAL A 71 5.12 -6.48 -4.35
C VAL A 71 5.98 -5.94 -3.20
N THR A 72 6.45 -4.70 -3.32
CA THR A 72 7.36 -4.11 -2.33
C THR A 72 6.65 -3.82 -1.01
N ALA A 73 5.37 -3.45 -1.01
CA ALA A 73 4.61 -3.24 0.20
C ALA A 73 4.27 -4.54 0.93
N LEU A 74 3.87 -5.58 0.20
CA LEU A 74 3.55 -6.87 0.80
C LEU A 74 4.77 -7.47 1.51
N ILE A 75 5.95 -7.34 0.92
CA ILE A 75 7.21 -7.80 1.54
C ILE A 75 7.69 -6.78 2.58
N GLY A 76 7.62 -5.49 2.26
CA GLY A 76 8.17 -4.39 3.05
C GLY A 76 7.48 -4.16 4.38
N ILE A 77 6.23 -4.62 4.55
CA ILE A 77 5.54 -4.62 5.84
C ILE A 77 6.32 -5.37 6.92
N SER A 78 7.09 -6.39 6.53
CA SER A 78 7.88 -7.23 7.43
C SER A 78 8.89 -6.44 8.27
N ARG A 79 9.33 -5.26 7.80
CA ARG A 79 10.24 -4.39 8.55
C ARG A 79 9.68 -3.93 9.90
N ASN A 80 8.35 -3.91 10.02
CA ASN A 80 7.68 -3.59 11.27
C ASN A 80 7.63 -4.76 12.26
N PHE A 81 8.00 -5.96 11.83
CA PHE A 81 7.95 -7.16 12.64
C PHE A 81 9.31 -7.56 13.24
N TYR A 82 10.37 -6.80 12.96
CA TYR A 82 11.73 -7.15 13.40
C TYR A 82 11.87 -7.29 14.92
N TRP A 83 11.11 -6.51 15.69
CA TRP A 83 11.29 -6.39 17.14
C TRP A 83 10.00 -6.64 17.94
N ILE A 84 9.02 -7.33 17.36
CA ILE A 84 7.71 -7.58 18.00
C ILE A 84 7.61 -8.94 18.72
N ALA A 85 8.75 -9.53 19.07
CA ALA A 85 8.85 -10.85 19.70
C ALA A 85 8.24 -12.01 18.88
N LYS A 86 8.19 -11.87 17.54
CA LYS A 86 8.08 -13.01 16.61
C LYS A 86 9.40 -13.80 16.62
N PRO A 87 9.39 -15.13 16.41
CA PRO A 87 10.63 -15.88 16.23
C PRO A 87 11.43 -15.36 15.03
#